data_AF-A0AAV6D9G9-F1
#
_entry.id   AF-A0AAV6D9G9-F1
#
_cell.length_a   1.000
_cell.length_b   1.000
_cell.length_c   1.000
_cell.angle_alpha   90.00
_cell.angle_beta   90.00
_cell.angle_gamma   90.00
#
_symmetry.space_group_name_H-M   'P 1'
#
loop_
_entity.id
_entity.type
_entity.pdbx_description
1 polymer ?
#
loop_
_entity_poly.entity_id
_entity_poly.type
_entity_poly.pdbx_seq_one_letter_code
_entity_poly.pdbx_strand_id
1 'polypeptide(L)'
;MMTRRTLGPALWRSALALLLGACATASAPTESGGPAPSSRPAARPAAYESEEFVVTFAQPGDTPATLAARYLGDASRAWMIEDYTGLQAFSSGQEVVIPRRPWNPSGVTPGGYQIVPILTYHNLAEQAKGRLVLAASSFREQMQYLKTNGYRVVSLADFIEFTHLGRQLPQKAVVLTFDDGYRSFKEFAYPVLKELGFTATLFIYTDWVGAGRGALSWNDLKELSAAGFDVQAHTKSHADLRRAQGETEAQYARRMQAELEQPQELFNRHLGRRSQVLAYPYGRWEEGLLPKVQQYGYIAAFSVRRQGNASFVRPLAAHRSQIYSEMTLDDFVKNLNVFQEENLR
;
A
#
# COMPACT_ATOMS: atom_id res chain seq x y z
N MET A 1 19.04 12.38 52.74
CA MET A 1 18.17 13.41 53.31
C MET A 1 17.18 13.82 52.22
N MET A 2 15.87 13.63 52.48
CA MET A 2 14.70 14.06 51.67
C MET A 2 14.54 13.50 50.25
N THR A 3 13.41 12.97 49.78
CA THR A 3 12.26 12.22 50.34
C THR A 3 11.50 11.74 49.10
N ARG A 4 11.23 10.42 49.00
CA ARG A 4 10.38 9.83 47.96
C ARG A 4 8.93 10.27 48.17
N ARG A 5 8.23 10.69 47.11
CA ARG A 5 6.76 10.74 47.06
C ARG A 5 6.25 9.72 46.05
N THR A 6 5.56 8.72 46.58
CA THR A 6 4.72 7.77 45.89
C THR A 6 3.35 8.41 45.62
N LEU A 7 2.82 8.26 44.40
CA LEU A 7 1.44 8.60 44.06
C LEU A 7 0.71 7.29 43.77
N GLY A 8 -0.33 7.01 44.58
CA GLY A 8 -1.20 5.84 44.45
C GLY A 8 -2.29 6.01 43.40
N PRO A 9 -3.02 4.93 43.06
CA PRO A 9 -4.00 4.92 41.98
C PRO A 9 -5.32 5.59 42.40
N ALA A 10 -5.86 6.44 41.52
CA ALA A 10 -7.14 7.10 41.68
C ALA A 10 -8.30 6.17 41.27
N LEU A 11 -9.17 5.89 42.24
CA LEU A 11 -10.43 5.16 42.10
C LEU A 11 -11.47 6.02 41.37
N TRP A 12 -12.02 5.52 40.26
CA TRP A 12 -13.22 6.09 39.64
C TRP A 12 -14.46 5.51 40.32
N ARG A 13 -15.26 6.38 40.96
CA ARG A 13 -16.55 6.04 41.56
C ARG A 13 -17.68 6.34 40.59
N SER A 14 -18.47 5.32 40.28
CA SER A 14 -19.74 5.38 39.56
C SER A 14 -20.79 6.18 40.34
N ALA A 15 -21.47 7.13 39.68
CA ALA A 15 -22.64 7.82 40.22
C ALA A 15 -23.90 7.22 39.60
N LEU A 16 -24.69 6.52 40.42
CA LEU A 16 -26.01 5.98 40.12
C LEU A 16 -27.05 7.03 40.56
N ALA A 17 -27.80 7.60 39.62
CA ALA A 17 -28.87 8.56 39.92
C ALA A 17 -30.19 7.81 40.15
N LEU A 18 -30.62 7.77 41.41
CA LEU A 18 -31.97 7.45 41.85
C LEU A 18 -32.86 8.69 41.67
N LEU A 19 -33.98 8.55 40.95
CA LEU A 19 -35.07 9.51 40.98
C LEU A 19 -36.30 8.81 41.57
N LEU A 20 -36.67 9.24 42.77
CA LEU A 20 -37.91 8.92 43.47
C LEU A 20 -39.02 9.88 43.00
N GLY A 21 -40.25 9.37 43.06
CA GLY A 21 -41.41 9.91 42.40
C GLY A 21 -42.04 11.14 43.04
N ALA A 22 -42.97 11.70 42.28
CA ALA A 22 -44.02 12.56 42.79
C ALA A 22 -45.36 12.06 42.25
N CYS A 23 -46.23 11.62 43.15
CA CYS A 23 -47.64 11.33 42.89
C CYS A 23 -48.38 12.63 42.57
N ALA A 24 -49.14 12.63 41.49
CA ALA A 24 -50.23 13.58 41.27
C ALA A 24 -51.45 12.78 40.85
N THR A 25 -52.47 12.80 41.71
CA THR A 25 -53.79 12.24 41.47
C THR A 25 -54.54 13.13 40.49
N ALA A 26 -54.92 12.59 39.34
CA ALA A 26 -55.92 13.18 38.46
C ALA A 26 -56.94 12.12 38.07
N SER A 27 -58.19 12.52 38.23
CA SER A 27 -59.44 11.77 38.06
C SER A 27 -59.69 11.41 36.60
N ALA A 28 -60.24 10.22 36.38
CA ALA A 28 -60.57 9.69 35.07
C ALA A 28 -61.81 10.38 34.47
N PRO A 29 -61.79 10.75 33.19
CA PRO A 29 -62.96 10.73 32.34
C PRO A 29 -62.97 9.43 31.53
N THR A 30 -64.11 8.74 31.57
CA THR A 30 -64.50 7.72 30.61
C THR A 30 -64.68 8.36 29.23
N GLU A 31 -63.82 8.02 28.28
CA GLU A 31 -64.12 8.21 26.85
C GLU A 31 -63.83 6.95 26.04
N SER A 32 -64.76 6.74 25.12
CA SER A 32 -64.98 5.64 24.19
C SER A 32 -63.74 5.12 23.47
N GLY A 33 -63.67 3.79 23.32
CA GLY A 33 -62.72 3.10 22.46
C GLY A 33 -62.87 3.51 20.99
N GLY A 34 -61.96 4.40 20.54
CA GLY A 34 -61.55 4.48 19.15
C GLY A 34 -60.54 3.39 18.83
N PRO A 35 -60.46 2.89 17.58
CA PRO A 35 -59.46 1.92 17.21
C PRO A 35 -58.07 2.52 17.45
N ALA A 36 -57.23 1.81 18.21
CA ALA A 36 -55.83 2.19 18.39
C ALA A 36 -55.21 2.41 17.00
N PRO A 37 -54.46 3.51 16.77
CA PRO A 37 -53.76 3.68 15.51
C PRO A 37 -52.76 2.53 15.39
N SER A 38 -53.07 1.56 14.52
CA SER A 38 -52.13 0.52 14.13
C SER A 38 -51.12 1.13 13.16
N SER A 39 -50.29 2.06 13.65
CA SER A 39 -49.08 2.42 12.94
C SER A 39 -48.13 1.24 13.11
N ARG A 40 -48.24 0.27 12.20
CA ARG A 40 -47.18 -0.70 11.94
C ARG A 40 -45.90 0.13 11.81
N PRO A 41 -44.84 -0.12 12.59
CA PRO A 41 -43.59 0.62 12.45
C PRO A 41 -43.20 0.59 10.98
N ALA A 42 -42.95 1.76 10.39
CA ALA A 42 -42.48 1.82 9.01
C ALA A 42 -41.32 0.82 8.86
N ALA A 43 -41.41 -0.07 7.88
CA ALA A 43 -40.38 -1.09 7.68
C ALA A 43 -39.03 -0.37 7.58
N ARG A 44 -38.07 -0.81 8.40
CA ARG A 44 -36.73 -0.20 8.42
C ARG A 44 -36.17 -0.26 6.99
N PRO A 45 -35.68 0.87 6.43
CA PRO A 45 -35.03 0.86 5.12
C PRO A 45 -33.93 -0.19 5.07
N ALA A 46 -33.72 -0.80 3.89
CA ALA A 46 -32.65 -1.77 3.69
C ALA A 46 -31.27 -1.15 3.92
N ALA A 47 -31.12 0.14 3.60
CA ALA A 47 -29.95 0.95 3.89
C ALA A 47 -30.35 2.43 4.06
N TYR A 48 -29.47 3.19 4.72
CA TYR A 48 -29.48 4.64 4.77
C TYR A 48 -28.24 5.15 4.02
N GLU A 49 -28.42 6.07 3.09
CA GLU A 49 -27.34 6.52 2.19
C GLU A 49 -27.09 8.02 2.30
N SER A 50 -25.82 8.40 2.19
CA SER A 50 -25.35 9.76 1.96
C SER A 50 -24.31 9.76 0.84
N GLU A 51 -23.75 10.94 0.53
CA GLU A 51 -22.61 11.03 -0.38
C GLU A 51 -21.36 10.35 0.16
N GLU A 52 -21.22 10.29 1.49
CA GLU A 52 -20.00 9.82 2.15
C GLU A 52 -20.11 8.37 2.63
N PHE A 53 -21.31 7.94 3.04
CA PHE A 53 -21.50 6.65 3.69
C PHE A 53 -22.78 5.94 3.23
N VAL A 54 -22.75 4.61 3.35
CA VAL A 54 -23.95 3.77 3.38
C VAL A 54 -23.98 3.06 4.73
N VAL A 55 -25.11 3.10 5.42
CA VAL A 55 -25.37 2.30 6.62
C VAL A 55 -26.39 1.24 6.25
N THR A 56 -25.97 -0.02 6.29
CA THR A 56 -26.79 -1.19 5.89
C THR A 56 -26.85 -2.21 7.01
N PHE A 57 -27.76 -3.18 6.92
CA PHE A 57 -27.80 -4.35 7.79
C PHE A 57 -27.35 -5.58 7.00
N ALA A 58 -26.30 -6.25 7.47
CA ALA A 58 -25.74 -7.41 6.82
C ALA A 58 -26.78 -8.53 6.70
N GLN A 59 -26.90 -9.11 5.50
CA GLN A 59 -27.75 -10.26 5.26
C GLN A 59 -26.97 -11.58 5.48
N PRO A 60 -27.65 -12.73 5.63
CA PRO A 60 -26.97 -14.03 5.67
C PRO A 60 -26.05 -14.21 4.46
N GLY A 61 -24.76 -14.47 4.71
CA GLY A 61 -23.74 -14.64 3.67
C GLY A 61 -23.09 -13.34 3.17
N ASP A 62 -23.48 -12.17 3.69
CA ASP A 62 -22.76 -10.94 3.36
C ASP A 62 -21.32 -10.95 3.89
N THR A 63 -20.40 -10.52 3.03
CA THR A 63 -18.98 -10.33 3.31
C THR A 63 -18.59 -8.90 2.93
N PRO A 64 -17.42 -8.40 3.36
CA PRO A 64 -16.94 -7.10 2.89
C PRO A 64 -16.90 -7.00 1.35
N ALA A 65 -16.56 -8.09 0.66
CA ALA A 65 -16.52 -8.14 -0.80
C ALA A 65 -17.93 -8.04 -1.44
N THR A 66 -18.93 -8.75 -0.91
CA THR A 66 -20.29 -8.67 -1.45
C THR A 66 -20.92 -7.31 -1.18
N LEU A 67 -20.66 -6.72 -0.01
CA LEU A 67 -21.12 -5.37 0.33
C LEU A 67 -20.42 -4.30 -0.52
N ALA A 68 -19.11 -4.42 -0.76
CA ALA A 68 -18.38 -3.51 -1.63
C ALA A 68 -18.85 -3.62 -3.09
N ALA A 69 -19.11 -4.83 -3.60
CA ALA A 69 -19.71 -5.01 -4.91
C ALA A 69 -21.09 -4.33 -5.01
N ARG A 70 -21.94 -4.50 -3.99
CA ARG A 70 -23.31 -3.97 -3.94
C ARG A 70 -23.35 -2.44 -3.84
N TYR A 71 -22.54 -1.85 -2.96
CA TYR A 71 -22.66 -0.42 -2.61
C TYR A 71 -21.53 0.46 -3.15
N LEU A 72 -20.38 -0.12 -3.50
CA LEU A 72 -19.23 0.59 -4.06
C LEU A 72 -19.00 0.25 -5.54
N GLY A 73 -19.76 -0.71 -6.10
CA GLY A 73 -19.66 -1.15 -7.49
C GLY A 73 -18.44 -2.00 -7.80
N ASP A 74 -17.62 -2.35 -6.79
CA ASP A 74 -16.36 -3.05 -6.98
C ASP A 74 -16.01 -3.88 -5.73
N ALA A 75 -16.00 -5.20 -5.88
CA ALA A 75 -15.64 -6.14 -4.81
C ALA A 75 -14.20 -5.94 -4.30
N SER A 76 -13.30 -5.40 -5.15
CA SER A 76 -11.91 -5.13 -4.75
C SER A 76 -11.81 -4.05 -3.67
N ARG A 77 -12.85 -3.22 -3.50
CA ARG A 77 -12.95 -2.20 -2.45
C ARG A 77 -13.41 -2.75 -1.09
N ALA A 78 -13.50 -4.07 -0.94
CA ALA A 78 -13.79 -4.74 0.34
C ALA A 78 -12.95 -4.18 1.51
N TRP A 79 -11.67 -3.88 1.23
CA TRP A 79 -10.72 -3.34 2.19
C TRP A 79 -11.18 -2.04 2.84
N MET A 80 -11.95 -1.21 2.13
CA MET A 80 -12.47 0.04 2.70
C MET A 80 -13.44 -0.23 3.85
N ILE A 81 -14.26 -1.27 3.71
CA ILE A 81 -15.20 -1.69 4.75
C ILE A 81 -14.44 -2.35 5.89
N GLU A 82 -13.51 -3.24 5.58
CA GLU A 82 -12.69 -3.93 6.58
C GLU A 82 -11.88 -2.94 7.44
N ASP A 83 -11.19 -1.99 6.81
CA ASP A 83 -10.33 -1.02 7.51
C ASP A 83 -11.15 -0.01 8.31
N TYR A 84 -12.34 0.36 7.83
CA TYR A 84 -13.22 1.30 8.54
C TYR A 84 -13.92 0.65 9.74
N THR A 85 -14.36 -0.61 9.59
CA THR A 85 -15.14 -1.31 10.62
C THR A 85 -14.29 -2.18 11.54
N GLY A 86 -13.10 -2.59 11.11
CA GLY A 86 -12.27 -3.61 11.77
C GLY A 86 -12.80 -5.04 11.60
N LEU A 87 -13.72 -5.30 10.66
CA LEU A 87 -14.44 -6.56 10.53
C LEU A 87 -14.18 -7.25 9.18
N GLN A 88 -13.97 -8.57 9.22
CA GLN A 88 -13.81 -9.42 8.03
C GLN A 88 -15.05 -10.27 7.72
N ALA A 89 -15.97 -10.37 8.68
CA ALA A 89 -17.22 -11.11 8.55
C ALA A 89 -18.31 -10.40 9.36
N PHE A 90 -19.57 -10.64 8.98
CA PHE A 90 -20.72 -9.99 9.61
C PHE A 90 -21.72 -11.04 10.10
N SER A 91 -22.38 -10.74 11.22
CA SER A 91 -23.56 -11.48 11.64
C SER A 91 -24.79 -10.95 10.91
N SER A 92 -25.77 -11.82 10.62
CA SER A 92 -27.03 -11.38 10.02
C SER A 92 -27.72 -10.34 10.91
N GLY A 93 -28.18 -9.23 10.30
CA GLY A 93 -28.79 -8.09 10.98
C GLY A 93 -27.80 -7.11 11.61
N GLN A 94 -26.49 -7.38 11.56
CA GLN A 94 -25.47 -6.46 12.07
C GLN A 94 -25.45 -5.18 11.23
N GLU A 95 -25.45 -4.03 11.90
CA GLU A 95 -25.26 -2.73 11.25
C GLU A 95 -23.82 -2.61 10.74
N VAL A 96 -23.67 -2.21 9.47
CA VAL A 96 -22.38 -2.04 8.80
C VAL A 96 -22.34 -0.65 8.17
N VAL A 97 -21.29 0.10 8.50
CA VAL A 97 -20.99 1.41 7.91
C VAL A 97 -19.99 1.23 6.77
N ILE A 98 -20.36 1.68 5.58
CA ILE A 98 -19.60 1.52 4.34
C ILE A 98 -19.19 2.90 3.85
N PRO A 99 -17.89 3.26 3.87
CA PRO A 99 -17.42 4.52 3.30
C PRO A 99 -17.49 4.48 1.76
N ARG A 100 -18.05 5.54 1.16
CA ARG A 100 -18.13 5.74 -0.30
C ARG A 100 -16.95 6.52 -0.88
N ARG A 101 -16.22 7.23 -0.03
CA ARG A 101 -15.03 8.02 -0.36
C ARG A 101 -13.89 7.72 0.63
N PRO A 102 -12.62 7.99 0.27
CA PRO A 102 -11.52 7.96 1.23
C PRO A 102 -11.81 8.83 2.46
N TRP A 103 -11.49 8.33 3.65
CA TRP A 103 -11.68 9.05 4.93
C TRP A 103 -10.35 9.42 5.60
N ASN A 104 -9.27 8.72 5.24
CA ASN A 104 -7.93 8.98 5.76
C ASN A 104 -6.86 8.82 4.67
N PRO A 105 -6.81 9.73 3.66
CA PRO A 105 -5.83 9.65 2.58
C PRO A 105 -4.38 9.87 3.03
N SER A 106 -4.15 10.50 4.19
CA SER A 106 -2.80 10.67 4.73
C SER A 106 -2.29 9.44 5.49
N GLY A 107 -3.18 8.53 5.89
CA GLY A 107 -2.86 7.41 6.77
C GLY A 107 -2.45 7.84 8.19
N VAL A 108 -2.69 9.11 8.57
CA VAL A 108 -2.33 9.63 9.90
C VAL A 108 -3.50 9.45 10.85
N THR A 109 -3.21 9.07 12.08
CA THR A 109 -4.17 8.91 13.18
C THR A 109 -3.58 9.49 14.46
N PRO A 110 -4.37 9.70 15.54
CA PRO A 110 -3.81 10.17 16.80
C PRO A 110 -2.75 9.24 17.43
N GLY A 111 -2.75 7.95 17.08
CA GLY A 111 -1.82 6.95 17.62
C GLY A 111 -0.60 6.66 16.73
N GLY A 112 -0.47 7.37 15.61
CA GLY A 112 0.64 7.19 14.68
C GLY A 112 0.22 7.31 13.23
N TYR A 113 1.01 6.75 12.33
CA TYR A 113 0.76 6.85 10.89
C TYR A 113 1.08 5.56 10.13
N GLN A 114 0.33 5.35 9.05
CA GLN A 114 0.57 4.27 8.11
C GLN A 114 1.93 4.44 7.44
N ILE A 115 2.65 3.33 7.30
CA ILE A 115 3.84 3.23 6.46
C ILE A 115 3.64 2.09 5.46
N VAL A 116 4.19 2.24 4.26
CA VAL A 116 4.09 1.25 3.20
C VAL A 116 5.47 0.64 2.96
N PRO A 117 5.68 -0.66 3.25
CA PRO A 117 6.88 -1.36 2.85
C PRO A 117 6.90 -1.56 1.34
N ILE A 118 8.01 -1.19 0.72
CA ILE A 118 8.28 -1.46 -0.69
C ILE A 118 9.38 -2.50 -0.73
N LEU A 119 9.08 -3.69 -1.24
CA LEU A 119 9.99 -4.82 -1.29
C LEU A 119 10.73 -4.83 -2.62
N THR A 120 12.04 -5.08 -2.60
CA THR A 120 12.87 -5.14 -3.81
C THR A 120 13.53 -6.51 -3.95
N TYR A 121 13.14 -7.20 -5.00
CA TYR A 121 13.72 -8.44 -5.48
C TYR A 121 14.66 -8.17 -6.66
N HIS A 122 15.54 -9.11 -6.97
CA HIS A 122 16.44 -9.00 -8.13
C HIS A 122 16.30 -10.24 -9.00
N ASN A 123 17.11 -11.26 -8.76
CA ASN A 123 17.12 -12.48 -9.55
C ASN A 123 16.47 -13.63 -8.78
N LEU A 124 15.88 -14.57 -9.51
CA LEU A 124 15.36 -15.82 -8.97
C LEU A 124 16.00 -17.02 -9.68
N ALA A 125 16.06 -18.14 -8.98
CA ALA A 125 16.48 -19.42 -9.55
C ALA A 125 15.78 -20.56 -8.79
N GLU A 126 15.88 -21.78 -9.30
CA GLU A 126 15.38 -22.98 -8.60
C GLU A 126 15.95 -23.10 -7.19
N GLN A 127 17.24 -22.78 -7.04
CA GLN A 127 17.94 -22.74 -5.75
C GLN A 127 18.62 -21.37 -5.58
N ALA A 128 18.69 -20.92 -4.33
CA ALA A 128 19.38 -19.67 -4.00
C ALA A 128 20.86 -19.73 -4.41
N LYS A 129 21.37 -18.65 -5.00
CA LYS A 129 22.76 -18.58 -5.49
C LYS A 129 23.35 -17.20 -5.33
N GLY A 130 24.00 -16.96 -4.19
CA GLY A 130 24.53 -15.65 -3.85
C GLY A 130 23.43 -14.70 -3.38
N ARG A 131 23.85 -13.57 -2.80
CA ARG A 131 23.02 -12.73 -1.92
C ARG A 131 21.71 -12.22 -2.54
N LEU A 132 21.71 -11.92 -3.84
CA LEU A 132 20.57 -11.31 -4.56
C LEU A 132 19.84 -12.30 -5.49
N VAL A 133 20.10 -13.61 -5.35
CA VAL A 133 19.40 -14.66 -6.10
C VAL A 133 18.56 -15.49 -5.14
N LEU A 134 17.26 -15.20 -5.09
CA LEU A 134 16.31 -15.87 -4.21
C LEU A 134 15.83 -17.20 -4.81
N ALA A 135 15.66 -18.23 -4.00
CA ALA A 135 15.01 -19.46 -4.45
C ALA A 135 13.55 -19.18 -4.84
N ALA A 136 13.10 -19.75 -5.96
CA ALA A 136 11.73 -19.59 -6.44
C ALA A 136 10.69 -20.11 -5.43
N SER A 137 11.02 -21.15 -4.67
CA SER A 137 10.20 -21.67 -3.58
C SER A 137 10.02 -20.65 -2.45
N SER A 138 11.10 -19.99 -2.01
CA SER A 138 11.05 -18.95 -0.99
C SER A 138 10.25 -17.74 -1.46
N PHE A 139 10.37 -17.35 -2.74
CA PHE A 139 9.54 -16.29 -3.30
C PHE A 139 8.04 -16.65 -3.23
N ARG A 140 7.68 -17.87 -3.64
CA ARG A 140 6.29 -18.36 -3.55
C ARG A 140 5.77 -18.34 -2.12
N GLU A 141 6.56 -18.83 -1.18
CA GLU A 141 6.21 -18.85 0.26
C GLU A 141 5.95 -17.44 0.78
N GLN A 142 6.82 -16.47 0.45
CA GLN A 142 6.65 -15.06 0.81
C GLN A 142 5.36 -14.46 0.23
N MET A 143 5.06 -14.71 -1.05
CA MET A 143 3.84 -14.19 -1.69
C MET A 143 2.57 -14.84 -1.11
N GLN A 144 2.61 -16.14 -0.81
CA GLN A 144 1.53 -16.83 -0.14
C GLN A 144 1.31 -16.26 1.27
N TYR A 145 2.39 -15.97 2.01
CA TYR A 145 2.30 -15.32 3.31
C TYR A 145 1.58 -13.97 3.22
N LEU A 146 1.93 -13.13 2.24
CA LEU A 146 1.23 -11.85 2.04
C LEU A 146 -0.28 -12.07 1.85
N LYS A 147 -0.66 -13.00 0.97
CA LYS A 147 -2.06 -13.30 0.66
C LYS A 147 -2.83 -13.81 1.89
N THR A 148 -2.28 -14.79 2.60
CA THR A 148 -2.96 -15.46 3.72
C THR A 148 -3.03 -14.60 4.97
N ASN A 149 -2.10 -13.64 5.14
CA ASN A 149 -2.08 -12.72 6.28
C ASN A 149 -2.75 -11.37 5.99
N GLY A 150 -3.53 -11.27 4.90
CA GLY A 150 -4.34 -10.09 4.59
C GLY A 150 -3.54 -8.87 4.13
N TYR A 151 -2.30 -9.04 3.69
CA TYR A 151 -1.57 -7.96 3.02
C TYR A 151 -2.14 -7.75 1.62
N ARG A 152 -2.14 -6.49 1.19
CA ARG A 152 -2.67 -6.07 -0.11
C ARG A 152 -1.54 -5.51 -0.94
N VAL A 153 -1.21 -6.21 -2.02
CA VAL A 153 -0.25 -5.72 -2.99
C VAL A 153 -0.90 -4.58 -3.76
N VAL A 154 -0.35 -3.37 -3.63
CA VAL A 154 -0.80 -2.18 -4.36
C VAL A 154 0.23 -1.80 -5.42
N SER A 155 -0.21 -1.08 -6.45
CA SER A 155 0.69 -0.60 -7.50
C SER A 155 1.63 0.49 -6.96
N LEU A 156 2.80 0.66 -7.59
CA LEU A 156 3.69 1.75 -7.24
C LEU A 156 3.06 3.12 -7.58
N ALA A 157 2.24 3.19 -8.63
CA ALA A 157 1.48 4.38 -8.98
C ALA A 157 0.49 4.77 -7.86
N ASP A 158 -0.24 3.80 -7.30
CA ASP A 158 -1.14 4.04 -6.17
C ASP A 158 -0.39 4.52 -4.93
N PHE A 159 0.81 3.98 -4.70
CA PHE A 159 1.70 4.46 -3.64
C PHE A 159 2.14 5.91 -3.87
N ILE A 160 2.46 6.31 -5.10
CA ILE A 160 2.80 7.71 -5.42
C ILE A 160 1.59 8.62 -5.22
N GLU A 161 0.40 8.22 -5.64
CA GLU A 161 -0.82 8.99 -5.36
C GLU A 161 -1.07 9.13 -3.85
N PHE A 162 -0.75 8.11 -3.06
CA PHE A 162 -0.79 8.19 -1.60
C PHE A 162 0.18 9.23 -1.03
N THR A 163 1.39 9.36 -1.59
CA THR A 163 2.32 10.40 -1.14
C THR A 163 1.89 11.82 -1.52
N HIS A 164 0.98 11.94 -2.49
CA HIS A 164 0.35 13.19 -2.89
C HIS A 164 -1.03 13.41 -2.24
N LEU A 165 -1.46 12.54 -1.32
CA LEU A 165 -2.79 12.54 -0.70
C LEU A 165 -3.96 12.38 -1.70
N GLY A 166 -3.67 11.93 -2.92
CA GLY A 166 -4.64 11.69 -3.98
C GLY A 166 -5.37 10.34 -3.84
N ARG A 167 -4.80 9.40 -3.06
CA ARG A 167 -5.37 8.07 -2.84
C ARG A 167 -5.13 7.58 -1.41
N GLN A 168 -6.17 7.02 -0.79
CA GLN A 168 -6.02 6.20 0.42
C GLN A 168 -5.66 4.77 0.04
N LEU A 169 -4.73 4.16 0.78
CA LEU A 169 -4.34 2.76 0.62
C LEU A 169 -4.97 1.88 1.72
N PRO A 170 -5.10 0.57 1.48
CA PRO A 170 -5.44 -0.37 2.53
C PRO A 170 -4.41 -0.33 3.66
N GLN A 171 -4.82 -0.52 4.92
CA GLN A 171 -3.92 -0.45 6.08
C GLN A 171 -2.73 -1.40 5.96
N LYS A 172 -2.93 -2.62 5.45
CA LYS A 172 -1.87 -3.62 5.19
C LYS A 172 -1.33 -3.59 3.76
N ALA A 173 -1.14 -2.40 3.19
CA ALA A 173 -0.58 -2.24 1.85
C ALA A 173 0.91 -2.62 1.77
N VAL A 174 1.32 -3.26 0.68
CA VAL A 174 2.72 -3.60 0.35
C VAL A 174 2.94 -3.34 -1.14
N VAL A 175 4.12 -2.86 -1.53
CA VAL A 175 4.50 -2.73 -2.95
C VAL A 175 5.60 -3.72 -3.29
N LEU A 176 5.48 -4.39 -4.44
CA LEU A 176 6.48 -5.31 -4.95
C LEU A 176 7.27 -4.67 -6.10
N THR A 177 8.59 -4.70 -6.00
CA THR A 177 9.50 -4.19 -7.03
C THR A 177 10.58 -5.21 -7.38
N PHE A 178 11.03 -5.19 -8.63
CA PHE A 178 12.08 -6.06 -9.15
C PHE A 178 13.10 -5.23 -9.92
N ASP A 179 14.37 -5.32 -9.55
CA ASP A 179 15.44 -4.55 -10.20
C ASP A 179 16.14 -5.36 -11.30
N ASP A 180 16.97 -4.67 -12.08
CA ASP A 180 17.88 -5.14 -13.13
C ASP A 180 17.26 -5.67 -14.43
N GLY A 181 16.11 -6.34 -14.38
CA GLY A 181 15.48 -6.90 -15.59
C GLY A 181 15.94 -8.32 -15.95
N TYR A 182 16.17 -9.16 -14.93
CA TYR A 182 16.45 -10.58 -15.15
C TYR A 182 15.26 -11.33 -15.73
N ARG A 183 15.53 -12.23 -16.69
CA ARG A 183 14.53 -13.11 -17.31
C ARG A 183 13.83 -14.02 -16.31
N SER A 184 14.49 -14.34 -15.20
CA SER A 184 13.94 -15.12 -14.09
C SER A 184 12.66 -14.53 -13.51
N PHE A 185 12.41 -13.22 -13.66
CA PHE A 185 11.11 -12.64 -13.32
C PHE A 185 9.97 -13.32 -14.10
N LYS A 186 10.10 -13.44 -15.43
CA LYS A 186 9.08 -14.05 -16.29
C LYS A 186 8.94 -15.55 -16.02
N GLU A 187 10.03 -16.21 -15.66
CA GLU A 187 10.11 -17.66 -15.41
C GLU A 187 9.52 -18.05 -14.06
N PHE A 188 9.89 -17.35 -12.98
CA PHE A 188 9.56 -17.75 -11.61
C PHE A 188 8.57 -16.81 -10.91
N ALA A 189 8.71 -15.49 -11.07
CA ALA A 189 7.89 -14.53 -10.32
C ALA A 189 6.51 -14.30 -10.96
N TYR A 190 6.48 -14.04 -12.27
CA TYR A 190 5.26 -13.74 -13.01
C TYR A 190 4.15 -14.80 -12.83
N PRO A 191 4.42 -16.12 -12.93
CA PRO A 191 3.38 -17.14 -12.73
C PRO A 191 2.76 -17.10 -11.33
N VAL A 192 3.59 -16.92 -10.29
CA VAL A 192 3.15 -16.83 -8.89
C VAL A 192 2.30 -15.58 -8.66
N LEU A 193 2.77 -14.43 -9.16
CA LEU A 193 2.05 -13.16 -8.99
C LEU A 193 0.70 -13.21 -9.71
N LYS A 194 0.66 -13.76 -10.93
CA LYS A 194 -0.59 -13.96 -11.68
C LYS A 194 -1.57 -14.88 -10.96
N GLU A 195 -1.10 -16.01 -10.42
CA GLU A 195 -1.90 -16.96 -9.64
C GLU A 195 -2.56 -16.28 -8.42
N LEU A 196 -1.84 -15.38 -7.76
CA LEU A 196 -2.31 -14.70 -6.53
C LEU A 196 -3.10 -13.41 -6.80
N GLY A 197 -3.14 -12.95 -8.06
CA GLY A 197 -3.73 -11.67 -8.46
C GLY A 197 -2.91 -10.45 -8.01
N PHE A 198 -1.59 -10.60 -7.92
CA PHE A 198 -0.66 -9.55 -7.56
C PHE A 198 0.00 -8.91 -8.79
N THR A 199 0.35 -7.64 -8.66
CA THR A 199 1.14 -6.87 -9.63
C THR A 199 2.50 -6.52 -9.04
N ALA A 200 3.44 -6.08 -9.88
CA ALA A 200 4.73 -5.55 -9.43
C ALA A 200 5.25 -4.48 -10.39
N THR A 201 6.24 -3.70 -9.94
CA THR A 201 7.00 -2.78 -10.79
C THR A 201 8.39 -3.32 -11.07
N LEU A 202 8.79 -3.37 -12.34
CA LEU A 202 10.13 -3.75 -12.76
C LEU A 202 10.95 -2.48 -13.06
N PHE A 203 12.06 -2.30 -12.37
CA PHE A 203 13.04 -1.26 -12.66
C PHE A 203 14.13 -1.83 -13.57
N ILE A 204 14.23 -1.30 -14.78
CA ILE A 204 15.08 -1.85 -15.86
C ILE A 204 16.17 -0.86 -16.22
N TYR A 205 17.43 -1.32 -16.22
CA TYR A 205 18.50 -0.54 -16.85
C TYR A 205 18.64 -0.96 -18.31
N THR A 206 18.63 0.02 -19.21
CA THR A 206 18.34 -0.26 -20.62
C THR A 206 19.45 -1.01 -21.36
N ASP A 207 20.70 -0.91 -20.92
CA ASP A 207 21.82 -1.66 -21.51
C ASP A 207 21.72 -3.18 -21.23
N TRP A 208 20.95 -3.60 -20.23
CA TRP A 208 20.70 -5.03 -19.98
C TRP A 208 19.68 -5.63 -20.92
N VAL A 209 18.79 -4.83 -21.48
CA VAL A 209 17.61 -5.32 -22.19
C VAL A 209 18.05 -6.09 -23.44
N GLY A 210 17.78 -7.39 -23.45
CA GLY A 210 18.21 -8.29 -24.53
C GLY A 210 19.72 -8.57 -24.59
N ALA A 211 20.50 -8.23 -23.55
CA ALA A 211 21.95 -8.46 -23.50
C ALA A 211 22.36 -9.96 -23.51
N GLY A 212 21.41 -10.87 -23.34
CA GLY A 212 21.63 -12.30 -23.43
C GLY A 212 20.43 -13.12 -22.95
N ARG A 213 20.61 -14.44 -22.82
CA ARG A 213 19.52 -15.36 -22.43
C ARG A 213 18.97 -15.07 -21.03
N GLY A 214 19.76 -14.47 -20.14
CA GLY A 214 19.36 -14.12 -18.77
C GLY A 214 18.66 -12.77 -18.63
N ALA A 215 18.52 -11.99 -19.70
CA ALA A 215 17.89 -10.68 -19.66
C ALA A 215 16.50 -10.71 -20.32
N LEU A 216 15.59 -9.88 -19.81
CA LEU A 216 14.34 -9.58 -20.49
C LEU A 216 14.61 -8.80 -21.77
N SER A 217 13.86 -9.10 -22.83
CA SER A 217 13.84 -8.30 -24.06
C SER A 217 12.76 -7.22 -24.01
N TRP A 218 12.82 -6.24 -24.92
CA TRP A 218 11.73 -5.27 -25.07
C TRP A 218 10.37 -5.90 -25.36
N ASN A 219 10.34 -7.04 -26.06
CA ASN A 219 9.09 -7.77 -26.29
C ASN A 219 8.57 -8.40 -25.00
N ASP A 220 9.45 -8.98 -24.16
CA ASP A 220 9.05 -9.46 -22.84
C ASP A 220 8.47 -8.33 -21.98
N LEU A 221 9.11 -7.15 -21.98
CA LEU A 221 8.65 -5.99 -21.20
C LEU A 221 7.28 -5.47 -21.70
N LYS A 222 7.03 -5.49 -23.01
CA LYS A 222 5.70 -5.18 -23.59
C LYS A 222 4.64 -6.18 -23.14
N GLU A 223 4.94 -7.47 -23.20
CA GLU A 223 4.02 -8.54 -22.76
C GLU A 223 3.68 -8.40 -21.27
N LEU A 224 4.69 -8.16 -20.43
CA LEU A 224 4.50 -7.93 -19.00
C LEU A 224 3.68 -6.66 -18.72
N SER A 225 3.92 -5.58 -19.47
CA SER A 225 3.13 -4.35 -19.38
C SER A 225 1.66 -4.59 -19.74
N ALA A 226 1.40 -5.33 -20.82
CA ALA A 226 0.04 -5.71 -21.23
C ALA A 226 -0.66 -6.62 -20.20
N ALA A 227 0.12 -7.37 -19.41
CA ALA A 227 -0.38 -8.20 -18.32
C ALA A 227 -0.58 -7.44 -16.98
N GLY A 228 -0.41 -6.11 -16.97
CA GLY A 228 -0.66 -5.25 -15.80
C GLY A 228 0.54 -5.03 -14.89
N PHE A 229 1.75 -5.44 -15.28
CA PHE A 229 2.98 -5.13 -14.56
C PHE A 229 3.51 -3.76 -15.00
N ASP A 230 4.05 -2.99 -14.06
CA ASP A 230 4.65 -1.70 -14.40
C ASP A 230 6.14 -1.88 -14.75
N VAL A 231 6.64 -1.08 -15.68
CA VAL A 231 8.04 -1.08 -16.12
C VAL A 231 8.55 0.35 -16.05
N GLN A 232 9.63 0.56 -15.30
CA GLN A 232 10.20 1.86 -14.95
C GLN A 232 11.73 1.85 -15.05
N ALA A 233 12.37 3.01 -14.98
CA ALA A 233 13.79 3.13 -15.29
C ALA A 233 14.71 2.75 -14.11
N HIS A 234 15.84 2.13 -14.42
CA HIS A 234 16.95 1.88 -13.51
C HIS A 234 18.27 2.44 -14.08
N THR A 235 18.18 3.60 -14.73
CA THR A 235 19.23 4.24 -15.55
C THR A 235 19.55 3.50 -16.85
N LYS A 236 20.60 3.91 -17.55
CA LYS A 236 21.02 3.28 -18.79
C LYS A 236 21.91 2.07 -18.52
N SER A 237 23.00 2.28 -17.78
CA SER A 237 24.07 1.30 -17.60
C SER A 237 24.21 0.76 -16.18
N HIS A 238 23.28 1.12 -15.28
CA HIS A 238 23.34 0.79 -13.85
C HIS A 238 24.53 1.46 -13.11
N ALA A 239 25.01 2.61 -13.60
CA ALA A 239 26.09 3.36 -12.96
C ALA A 239 25.62 4.13 -11.70
N ASP A 240 26.52 4.29 -10.72
CA ASP A 240 26.28 5.20 -9.58
C ASP A 240 26.12 6.64 -10.10
N LEU A 241 24.96 7.24 -9.83
CA LEU A 241 24.62 8.57 -10.34
C LEU A 241 25.32 9.70 -9.59
N ARG A 242 25.95 9.42 -8.44
CA ARG A 242 26.75 10.44 -7.75
C ARG A 242 27.96 10.79 -8.60
N ARG A 243 28.48 11.99 -8.39
CA ARG A 243 29.66 12.45 -9.14
C ARG A 243 30.87 11.62 -8.75
N ALA A 244 31.61 11.13 -9.73
CA ALA A 244 32.83 10.37 -9.48
C ALA A 244 33.99 11.30 -9.08
N GLN A 245 34.95 10.77 -8.32
CA GLN A 245 36.14 11.54 -7.95
C GLN A 245 36.93 11.95 -9.20
N GLY A 246 37.24 13.24 -9.32
CA GLY A 246 37.96 13.80 -10.48
C GLY A 246 37.11 14.00 -11.74
N GLU A 247 35.81 13.67 -11.71
CA GLU A 247 34.91 13.90 -12.84
C GLU A 247 34.64 15.40 -13.01
N THR A 248 34.97 15.95 -14.18
CA THR A 248 34.65 17.36 -14.51
C THR A 248 33.13 17.56 -14.63
N GLU A 249 32.63 18.79 -14.47
CA GLU A 249 31.20 19.09 -14.63
C GLU A 249 30.67 18.67 -16.01
N ALA A 250 31.46 18.89 -17.06
CA ALA A 250 31.07 18.52 -18.42
C ALA A 250 30.99 17.00 -18.62
N GLN A 251 31.88 16.23 -17.99
CA GLN A 251 31.80 14.76 -18.00
C GLN A 251 30.57 14.27 -17.24
N TYR A 252 30.36 14.83 -16.03
CA TYR A 252 29.20 14.48 -15.20
C TYR A 252 27.89 14.80 -15.92
N ALA A 253 27.75 15.98 -16.51
CA ALA A 253 26.56 16.37 -17.26
C ALA A 253 26.27 15.42 -18.44
N ARG A 254 27.29 15.07 -19.25
CA ARG A 254 27.13 14.10 -20.35
C ARG A 254 26.72 12.72 -19.85
N ARG A 255 27.31 12.24 -18.75
CA ARG A 255 26.95 10.96 -18.15
C ARG A 255 25.52 10.98 -17.61
N MET A 256 25.12 12.03 -16.90
CA MET A 256 23.76 12.18 -16.39
C MET A 256 22.73 12.21 -17.52
N GLN A 257 23.02 12.90 -18.62
CA GLN A 257 22.18 12.88 -19.80
C GLN A 257 22.05 11.46 -20.37
N ALA A 258 23.16 10.75 -20.54
CA ALA A 258 23.13 9.36 -21.00
C ALA A 258 22.36 8.44 -20.06
N GLU A 259 22.58 8.55 -18.75
CA GLU A 259 21.98 7.68 -17.73
C GLU A 259 20.51 7.97 -17.45
N LEU A 260 20.02 9.19 -17.68
CA LEU A 260 18.67 9.59 -17.30
C LEU A 260 17.75 9.93 -18.47
N GLU A 261 18.28 10.47 -19.58
CA GLU A 261 17.49 10.84 -20.77
C GLU A 261 17.36 9.69 -21.76
N GLN A 262 18.45 8.98 -22.08
CA GLN A 262 18.38 7.90 -23.07
C GLN A 262 17.43 6.77 -22.68
N PRO A 263 17.33 6.35 -21.39
CA PRO A 263 16.31 5.39 -20.98
C PRO A 263 14.90 5.89 -21.28
N GLN A 264 14.63 7.18 -21.11
CA GLN A 264 13.32 7.76 -21.39
C GLN A 264 12.94 7.66 -22.87
N GLU A 265 13.91 7.92 -23.76
CA GLU A 265 13.73 7.78 -25.20
C GLU A 265 13.48 6.33 -25.61
N LEU A 266 14.23 5.39 -25.03
CA LEU A 266 14.07 3.95 -25.29
C LEU A 266 12.73 3.43 -24.78
N PHE A 267 12.33 3.82 -23.58
CA PHE A 267 11.01 3.50 -23.04
C PHE A 267 9.91 4.07 -23.92
N ASN A 268 10.01 5.32 -24.36
CA ASN A 268 9.02 5.91 -25.24
C ASN A 268 8.93 5.17 -26.59
N ARG A 269 10.08 4.84 -27.18
CA ARG A 269 10.16 4.12 -28.45
C ARG A 269 9.59 2.71 -28.36
N HIS A 270 9.93 1.98 -27.30
CA HIS A 270 9.60 0.56 -27.19
C HIS A 270 8.28 0.30 -26.44
N LEU A 271 7.90 1.12 -25.47
CA LEU A 271 6.71 0.91 -24.63
C LEU A 271 5.63 1.96 -24.87
N GLY A 272 5.87 2.94 -25.75
CA GLY A 272 4.91 4.01 -26.06
C GLY A 272 4.71 5.03 -24.94
N ARG A 273 5.54 4.98 -23.90
CA ARG A 273 5.49 5.89 -22.75
C ARG A 273 6.88 6.12 -22.18
N ARG A 274 7.09 7.30 -21.61
CA ARG A 274 8.25 7.61 -20.78
C ARG A 274 8.12 6.92 -19.41
N SER A 275 9.25 6.62 -18.78
CA SER A 275 9.28 6.22 -17.38
C SER A 275 9.00 7.44 -16.50
N GLN A 276 8.16 7.28 -15.48
CA GLN A 276 7.83 8.36 -14.55
C GLN A 276 8.70 8.32 -13.29
N VAL A 277 9.26 7.16 -12.97
CA VAL A 277 9.99 6.94 -11.72
C VAL A 277 11.28 6.16 -11.91
N LEU A 278 12.22 6.37 -10.98
CA LEU A 278 13.57 5.86 -11.07
C LEU A 278 13.93 5.01 -9.83
N ALA A 279 14.51 3.84 -10.01
CA ALA A 279 15.30 3.23 -8.93
C ALA A 279 16.75 3.71 -9.07
N TYR A 280 17.35 4.21 -7.99
CA TYR A 280 18.76 4.56 -7.98
C TYR A 280 19.62 3.28 -7.99
N PRO A 281 20.58 3.13 -8.91
CA PRO A 281 21.55 2.02 -8.84
C PRO A 281 22.23 1.98 -7.48
N TYR A 282 22.31 0.79 -6.89
CA TYR A 282 22.82 0.56 -5.52
C TYR A 282 22.05 1.31 -4.41
N GLY A 283 20.90 1.92 -4.74
CA GLY A 283 20.12 2.82 -3.91
C GLY A 283 20.84 4.08 -3.45
N ARG A 284 21.89 4.50 -4.17
CA ARG A 284 22.74 5.63 -3.80
C ARG A 284 22.26 6.93 -4.43
N TRP A 285 22.10 7.95 -3.60
CA TRP A 285 21.75 9.31 -4.01
C TRP A 285 22.33 10.33 -3.03
N GLU A 286 22.30 11.61 -3.41
CA GLU A 286 22.69 12.75 -2.59
C GLU A 286 21.80 13.96 -2.89
N GLU A 287 21.74 14.96 -2.01
CA GLU A 287 20.83 16.12 -2.17
C GLU A 287 21.01 16.84 -3.52
N GLY A 288 22.25 17.01 -3.97
CA GLY A 288 22.55 17.65 -5.26
C GLY A 288 22.08 16.87 -6.49
N LEU A 289 21.73 15.59 -6.35
CA LEU A 289 21.24 14.74 -7.44
C LEU A 289 19.74 14.96 -7.70
N LEU A 290 18.96 15.28 -6.67
CA LEU A 290 17.49 15.31 -6.77
C LEU A 290 16.97 16.31 -7.84
N PRO A 291 17.48 17.56 -7.91
CA PRO A 291 17.05 18.49 -8.95
C PRO A 291 17.38 18.00 -10.37
N LYS A 292 18.49 17.28 -10.53
CA LYS A 292 18.89 16.70 -11.83
C LYS A 292 17.92 15.59 -12.24
N VAL A 293 17.56 14.71 -11.31
CA VAL A 293 16.58 13.64 -11.56
C VAL A 293 15.24 14.24 -11.96
N GLN A 294 14.78 15.27 -11.25
CA GLN A 294 13.55 15.98 -11.57
C GLN A 294 13.60 16.68 -12.93
N GLN A 295 14.75 17.27 -13.30
CA GLN A 295 14.96 17.93 -14.60
C GLN A 295 14.73 16.96 -15.78
N TYR A 296 15.04 15.67 -15.63
CA TYR A 296 14.81 14.65 -16.67
C TYR A 296 13.39 14.06 -16.66
N GLY A 297 12.49 14.59 -15.81
CA GLY A 297 11.07 14.25 -15.81
C GLY A 297 10.67 13.12 -14.86
N TYR A 298 11.56 12.68 -13.97
CA TYR A 298 11.21 11.70 -12.94
C TYR A 298 10.50 12.37 -11.77
N ILE A 299 9.33 11.86 -11.38
CA ILE A 299 8.49 12.44 -10.31
C ILE A 299 8.73 11.78 -8.95
N ALA A 300 9.23 10.55 -8.93
CA ALA A 300 9.63 9.84 -7.74
C ALA A 300 10.84 8.95 -8.01
N ALA A 301 11.63 8.68 -6.96
CA ALA A 301 12.81 7.86 -7.06
C ALA A 301 13.13 7.12 -5.76
N PHE A 302 13.69 5.92 -5.91
CA PHE A 302 13.72 4.92 -4.86
C PHE A 302 15.14 4.46 -4.54
N SER A 303 15.46 4.47 -3.26
CA SER A 303 16.68 3.90 -2.68
C SER A 303 16.49 2.44 -2.28
N VAL A 304 17.48 1.87 -1.60
CA VAL A 304 17.41 0.52 -0.98
C VAL A 304 17.62 0.55 0.54
N ARG A 305 17.29 1.69 1.16
CA ARG A 305 17.25 1.80 2.63
C ARG A 305 16.05 1.03 3.15
N ARG A 306 16.30 0.10 4.09
CA ARG A 306 15.25 -0.70 4.74
C ARG A 306 14.45 0.16 5.72
N GLN A 307 13.35 0.72 5.25
CA GLN A 307 12.41 1.52 6.03
C GLN A 307 11.04 1.53 5.32
N GLY A 308 9.94 1.63 6.08
CA GLY A 308 8.61 1.86 5.50
C GLY A 308 8.41 3.33 5.10
N ASN A 309 7.43 3.58 4.25
CA ASN A 309 7.20 4.91 3.67
C ASN A 309 5.84 5.47 4.09
N ALA A 310 5.83 6.59 4.81
CA ALA A 310 4.60 7.33 5.11
C ALA A 310 4.13 8.15 3.90
N SER A 311 2.92 8.70 3.94
CA SER A 311 2.39 9.62 2.92
C SER A 311 3.28 10.86 2.72
N PHE A 312 3.97 11.31 3.76
CA PHE A 312 4.88 12.46 3.70
C PHE A 312 6.34 12.07 3.42
N VAL A 313 6.61 10.85 2.90
CA VAL A 313 7.95 10.50 2.43
C VAL A 313 8.37 11.41 1.27
N ARG A 314 9.67 11.73 1.18
CA ARG A 314 10.22 12.50 0.06
C ARG A 314 10.11 11.67 -1.24
N PRO A 315 9.35 12.08 -2.26
CA PRO A 315 9.10 11.24 -3.44
C PRO A 315 10.36 10.82 -4.18
N LEU A 316 11.36 11.70 -4.28
CA LEU A 316 12.65 11.43 -4.95
C LEU A 316 13.68 10.70 -4.05
N ALA A 317 13.29 10.30 -2.85
CA ALA A 317 14.17 9.63 -1.88
C ALA A 317 13.45 8.53 -1.09
N ALA A 318 12.43 7.91 -1.68
CA ALA A 318 11.65 6.85 -1.06
C ALA A 318 12.51 5.60 -0.77
N HIS A 319 12.04 4.77 0.14
CA HIS A 319 12.78 3.65 0.72
C HIS A 319 12.26 2.33 0.21
N ARG A 320 13.17 1.37 0.01
CA ARG A 320 12.83 0.00 -0.36
C ARG A 320 13.68 -0.99 0.42
N SER A 321 13.07 -2.08 0.83
CA SER A 321 13.69 -3.17 1.57
C SER A 321 14.11 -4.27 0.60
N GLN A 322 15.42 -4.42 0.42
CA GLN A 322 15.96 -5.52 -0.38
C GLN A 322 15.68 -6.86 0.29
N ILE A 323 15.22 -7.82 -0.50
CA ILE A 323 15.08 -9.20 -0.09
C ILE A 323 16.34 -9.97 -0.49
N TYR A 324 16.98 -10.58 0.50
CA TYR A 324 18.21 -11.36 0.29
C TYR A 324 17.92 -12.86 0.37
N SER A 325 18.77 -13.64 -0.28
CA SER A 325 18.68 -15.10 -0.36
C SER A 325 18.65 -15.82 0.99
N GLU A 326 19.32 -15.24 1.98
CA GLU A 326 19.49 -15.78 3.33
C GLU A 326 18.35 -15.43 4.28
N MET A 327 17.41 -14.57 3.86
CA MET A 327 16.27 -14.21 4.70
C MET A 327 15.35 -15.41 4.89
N THR A 328 15.12 -15.78 6.15
CA THR A 328 14.05 -16.70 6.52
C THR A 328 12.68 -16.04 6.28
N LEU A 329 11.59 -16.83 6.35
CA LEU A 329 10.25 -16.25 6.33
C LEU A 329 10.05 -15.26 7.49
N ASP A 330 10.58 -15.54 8.67
CA ASP A 330 10.49 -14.62 9.81
C ASP A 330 11.23 -13.30 9.55
N ASP A 331 12.40 -13.35 8.90
CA ASP A 331 13.12 -12.13 8.51
C ASP A 331 12.38 -11.35 7.43
N PHE A 332 11.72 -12.05 6.51
CA PHE A 332 10.81 -11.44 5.55
C PHE A 332 9.65 -10.73 6.24
N VAL A 333 9.00 -11.36 7.22
CA VAL A 333 7.89 -10.77 7.98
C VAL A 333 8.31 -9.49 8.70
N LYS A 334 9.54 -9.41 9.23
CA LYS A 334 10.09 -8.18 9.82
C LYS A 334 10.24 -7.03 8.81
N ASN A 335 10.11 -7.25 7.50
CA ASN A 335 10.07 -6.19 6.49
C ASN A 335 8.66 -5.68 6.22
N LEU A 336 7.62 -6.28 6.81
CA LEU A 336 6.22 -5.98 6.52
C LEU A 336 5.56 -5.05 7.55
N ASN A 337 6.33 -4.22 8.26
CA ASN A 337 5.73 -3.23 9.15
C ASN A 337 4.94 -2.22 8.32
N VAL A 338 3.67 -2.00 8.69
CA VAL A 338 2.72 -1.14 7.97
C VAL A 338 2.23 0.04 8.80
N PHE A 339 2.66 0.16 10.05
CA PHE A 339 2.29 1.26 10.92
C PHE A 339 3.46 1.70 11.79
N GLN A 340 3.61 3.00 11.95
CA GLN A 340 4.52 3.60 12.91
C GLN A 340 3.69 4.15 14.07
N GLU A 341 3.86 3.56 15.25
CA GLU A 341 3.25 4.09 16.47
C GLU A 341 3.98 5.36 16.91
N GLU A 342 3.21 6.42 17.13
CA GLU A 342 3.68 7.71 17.64
C GLU A 342 2.51 8.47 18.25
N ASN A 343 2.69 9.06 19.44
CA ASN A 343 1.63 9.86 20.04
C ASN A 343 1.59 11.25 19.39
N LEU A 344 0.61 11.47 18.51
CA LEU A 344 0.44 12.70 17.73
C LEU A 344 -0.64 13.63 18.29
N ARG A 345 -1.09 13.41 19.53
CA ARG A 345 -2.12 14.23 20.20
C ARG A 345 -1.57 15.48 20.86
#